data_AF-A0A7X7ZCF2-F1
#
_entry.id   AF-A0A7X7ZCF2-F1
#
_cell.length_a   1.000
_cell.length_b   1.000
_cell.length_c   1.000
_cell.angle_alpha   90.00
_cell.angle_beta   90.00
_cell.angle_gamma   90.00
#
_symmetry.space_group_name_H-M   'P 1'
#
loop_
_entity.id
_entity.type
_entity.pdbx_description
1 polymer ?
#
loop_
_entity_poly.entity_id
_entity_poly.type
_entity_poly.pdbx_seq_one_letter_code
_entity_poly.pdbx_strand_id
1 'polypeptide(L)'
;MLSDDPDIFSDSDPDLDLYKLLQHPVTQHLKERHLLNETRLRNLKIKGEYQNLRKFHNAMDAKFILSEKYFLSYDTIEGILFRR
;
A
#
# COMPACT_ATOMS: atom_id res chain seq x y z
N MET A 1 -22.42 -27.19 -9.82
CA MET A 1 -22.27 -25.82 -10.37
C MET A 1 -21.06 -25.23 -9.69
N LEU A 2 -19.93 -25.21 -10.38
CA LEU A 2 -18.72 -24.55 -9.91
C LEU A 2 -18.95 -23.06 -10.12
N SER A 3 -18.93 -22.27 -9.05
CA SER A 3 -18.99 -20.82 -9.13
C SER A 3 -17.70 -20.33 -9.79
N ASP A 4 -17.85 -19.72 -10.96
CA ASP A 4 -16.81 -18.92 -11.61
C ASP A 4 -16.57 -17.67 -10.75
N ASP A 5 -15.83 -17.82 -9.66
CA ASP A 5 -15.27 -16.68 -8.95
C ASP A 5 -14.20 -16.08 -9.89
N PRO A 6 -14.35 -14.82 -10.34
CA PRO A 6 -13.32 -14.21 -11.18
C PRO A 6 -12.03 -14.17 -10.38
N ASP A 7 -10.96 -14.70 -10.98
CA ASP A 7 -9.64 -14.79 -10.36
C ASP A 7 -9.10 -13.38 -10.06
N ILE A 8 -9.34 -12.92 -8.83
CA ILE A 8 -9.02 -11.56 -8.35
C ILE A 8 -7.49 -11.36 -8.25
N PHE A 9 -6.72 -12.44 -8.42
CA PHE A 9 -5.27 -12.45 -8.28
C PHE A 9 -4.56 -12.78 -9.60
N SER A 10 -5.13 -12.34 -10.73
CA SER A 10 -4.39 -12.23 -11.99
C SER A 10 -3.11 -11.40 -11.77
N ASP A 11 -1.96 -12.06 -11.84
CA ASP A 11 -0.59 -11.66 -11.47
C ASP A 11 0.01 -10.41 -12.17
N SER A 12 -0.79 -9.46 -12.66
CA SER A 12 -0.27 -8.38 -13.51
C SER A 12 -1.08 -7.08 -13.48
N ASP A 13 -1.60 -6.65 -12.33
CA ASP A 13 -2.11 -5.27 -12.22
C ASP A 13 -1.17 -4.37 -11.42
N PRO A 14 -0.34 -3.54 -12.09
CA PRO A 14 0.57 -2.60 -11.43
C PRO A 14 -0.16 -1.52 -10.64
N ASP A 15 -1.48 -1.36 -10.86
CA ASP A 15 -2.36 -0.44 -10.14
C ASP A 15 -3.41 -1.21 -9.33
N LEU A 16 -2.98 -2.18 -8.50
CA LEU A 16 -3.86 -2.75 -7.47
C LEU A 16 -4.46 -1.62 -6.63
N ASP A 17 -5.71 -1.31 -6.92
CA ASP A 17 -6.47 -0.26 -6.27
C ASP A 17 -6.78 -0.71 -4.86
N LEU A 18 -5.94 -0.23 -3.93
CA LEU A 18 -6.04 -0.55 -2.52
C LEU A 18 -7.43 -0.27 -1.97
N TYR A 19 -8.12 0.76 -2.50
CA TYR A 19 -9.45 1.10 -2.05
C TYR A 19 -10.47 0.02 -2.44
N LYS A 20 -10.42 -0.46 -3.69
CA LYS A 20 -11.24 -1.59 -4.14
C LYS A 20 -10.92 -2.88 -3.37
N LEU A 21 -9.64 -3.16 -3.13
CA LEU A 21 -9.22 -4.32 -2.36
C LEU A 21 -9.79 -4.28 -0.94
N LEU A 22 -9.75 -3.11 -0.28
CA LEU A 22 -10.28 -2.93 1.06
C LEU A 22 -11.79 -3.11 1.12
N GLN A 23 -12.53 -2.76 0.06
CA GLN A 23 -13.99 -2.97 -0.02
C GLN A 23 -14.41 -4.43 -0.28
N HIS A 24 -13.48 -5.29 -0.69
CA HIS A 24 -13.79 -6.67 -1.01
C HIS A 24 -14.28 -7.45 0.25
N PRO A 25 -15.31 -8.32 0.13
CA PRO A 25 -15.87 -9.04 1.28
C PRO A 25 -14.86 -9.83 2.10
N VAL A 26 -13.88 -10.47 1.44
CA VAL A 26 -12.79 -11.19 2.12
C VAL A 26 -11.97 -10.24 3.00
N THR A 27 -11.64 -9.07 2.47
CA THR A 27 -10.81 -8.07 3.14
C THR A 27 -11.54 -7.46 4.35
N GLN A 28 -12.85 -7.24 4.23
CA GLN A 28 -13.71 -6.84 5.34
C GLN A 28 -13.73 -7.93 6.43
N HIS A 29 -13.87 -9.19 6.05
CA HIS A 29 -13.90 -10.32 6.98
C HIS A 29 -12.57 -10.51 7.74
N LEU A 30 -11.44 -10.23 7.08
CA LEU A 30 -10.12 -10.22 7.70
C LEU A 30 -9.94 -9.02 8.65
N LYS A 31 -10.48 -7.85 8.28
CA LYS A 31 -10.48 -6.65 9.12
C LYS A 31 -11.27 -6.85 10.41
N GLU A 32 -12.47 -7.44 10.32
CA GLU A 32 -13.32 -7.78 11.48
C GLU A 32 -12.63 -8.71 12.48
N ARG A 33 -11.74 -9.59 11.99
CA ARG A 33 -10.93 -10.50 12.83
C ARG A 33 -9.61 -9.91 13.29
N HIS A 34 -9.35 -8.63 13.02
CA HIS A 34 -8.07 -7.97 13.27
C HIS A 34 -6.87 -8.64 12.57
N LEU A 35 -7.13 -9.44 11.52
CA LEU A 35 -6.09 -10.09 10.71
C LEU A 35 -5.56 -9.14 9.62
N LEU A 36 -6.25 -8.03 9.37
CA LEU A 36 -5.84 -6.99 8.45
C LEU A 36 -5.72 -5.65 9.17
N ASN A 37 -4.58 -4.99 8.99
CA ASN A 37 -4.34 -3.64 9.49
C ASN A 37 -4.03 -2.70 8.33
N GLU A 38 -4.98 -1.83 8.01
CA GLU A 38 -4.91 -0.89 6.89
C GLU A 38 -3.72 0.08 7.00
N THR A 39 -3.39 0.51 8.22
CA THR A 39 -2.23 1.38 8.45
C THR A 39 -0.93 0.66 8.12
N ARG A 40 -0.78 -0.60 8.54
CA ARG A 40 0.39 -1.42 8.20
C ARG A 40 0.48 -1.66 6.69
N LEU A 41 -0.66 -1.94 6.05
CA LEU A 41 -0.71 -2.17 4.61
C LEU A 41 -0.31 -0.92 3.81
N ARG A 42 -0.85 0.26 4.16
CA ARG A 42 -0.44 1.54 3.58
C ARG A 42 1.07 1.78 3.77
N ASN A 43 1.58 1.56 4.98
CA ASN A 43 2.99 1.76 5.27
C ASN A 43 3.89 0.81 4.45
N LEU A 44 3.45 -0.42 4.21
CA LEU A 44 4.14 -1.37 3.35
C LEU A 44 4.19 -0.87 1.89
N LYS A 45 3.06 -0.36 1.38
CA LYS A 45 2.99 0.24 0.04
C LYS A 45 3.95 1.43 -0.10
N ILE A 46 3.94 2.36 0.88
CA ILE A 46 4.87 3.50 0.91
C ILE A 46 6.33 3.05 0.89
N LYS A 47 6.69 2.00 1.66
CA LYS A 47 8.05 1.45 1.66
C LYS A 47 8.47 0.90 0.29
N GLY A 48 7.58 0.14 -0.37
CA GLY A 48 7.84 -0.38 -1.71
C GLY A 48 7.99 0.72 -2.77
N GLU A 49 7.11 1.73 -2.73
CA GLU A 49 7.20 2.88 -3.63
C GLU A 49 8.46 3.70 -3.39
N TYR A 50 8.88 3.90 -2.14
CA TYR A 50 10.15 4.55 -1.81
C TYR A 50 11.33 3.81 -2.43
N GLN A 51 11.39 2.47 -2.31
CA GLN A 51 12.46 1.68 -2.91
C GLN A 51 12.53 1.85 -4.44
N ASN A 52 11.37 1.96 -5.09
CA ASN A 52 11.30 2.22 -6.52
C ASN A 52 11.73 3.65 -6.88
N LEU A 53 11.27 4.66 -6.14
CA LEU A 53 11.66 6.06 -6.35
C LEU A 53 13.16 6.26 -6.16
N ARG A 54 13.78 5.57 -5.21
CA ARG A 54 15.22 5.64 -4.94
C ARG A 54 16.11 5.15 -6.09
N LYS A 55 15.54 4.49 -7.11
CA LYS A 55 16.26 4.12 -8.35
C LYS A 55 16.52 5.33 -9.26
N PHE A 56 15.70 6.38 -9.15
CA PHE A 56 15.70 7.54 -10.04
C PHE A 56 15.87 8.88 -9.32
N HIS A 57 15.57 8.92 -8.02
CA HIS A 57 15.59 10.13 -7.19
C HIS A 57 16.49 9.96 -5.98
N ASN A 58 17.00 11.09 -5.47
CA ASN A 58 17.71 11.10 -4.20
C ASN A 58 16.73 10.87 -3.01
N ALA A 59 17.29 10.76 -1.80
CA ALA A 59 16.51 10.47 -0.60
C ALA A 59 15.45 11.53 -0.27
N MET A 60 15.82 12.80 -0.42
CA MET A 60 14.98 13.94 -0.06
C MET A 60 13.82 14.07 -1.04
N ASP A 61 14.11 14.02 -2.34
CA ASP A 61 13.11 14.08 -3.40
C ASP A 61 12.12 12.91 -3.29
N ALA A 62 12.62 11.68 -3.08
CA ALA A 62 11.75 10.52 -2.92
C ALA A 62 10.83 10.67 -1.70
N LYS A 63 11.33 11.19 -0.57
CA LYS A 63 10.50 11.45 0.61
C LYS A 63 9.48 12.57 0.35
N PHE A 64 9.86 13.62 -0.38
CA PHE A 64 8.98 14.72 -0.75
C PHE A 64 7.84 14.25 -1.67
N ILE A 65 8.15 13.52 -2.74
CA ILE A 65 7.16 12.93 -3.66
C ILE A 65 6.14 12.07 -2.90
N LEU A 66 6.60 11.25 -1.95
CA LEU A 66 5.71 10.43 -1.13
C LEU A 66 4.86 11.27 -0.17
N SER A 67 5.43 12.34 0.40
CA SER A 67 4.69 13.24 1.29
C SER A 67 3.52 13.92 0.56
N GLU A 68 3.74 14.36 -0.68
CA GLU A 68 2.69 14.93 -1.53
C GLU A 68 1.66 13.88 -1.94
N LYS A 69 2.12 12.72 -2.45
CA LYS A 69 1.24 11.65 -2.94
C LYS A 69 0.29 11.12 -1.87
N TYR A 70 0.77 10.99 -0.63
CA TYR A 70 -0.01 10.42 0.48
C TYR A 70 -0.63 11.48 1.40
N PHE A 71 -0.39 12.77 1.14
CA PHE A 71 -0.80 13.87 2.02
C PHE A 71 -0.34 13.68 3.48
N LEU A 72 0.88 13.16 3.65
CA LEU A 72 1.49 12.91 4.96
C LEU A 72 2.66 13.86 5.17
N SER A 73 2.92 14.29 6.41
CA SER A 73 4.10 15.11 6.70
C SER A 73 5.39 14.37 6.37
N TYR A 74 6.44 15.12 6.08
CA TYR A 74 7.76 14.57 5.83
C TYR A 74 8.24 13.68 7.00
N ASP A 75 8.06 14.12 8.24
CA ASP A 75 8.39 13.33 9.44
C ASP A 75 7.58 12.04 9.54
N THR A 76 6.32 12.06 9.08
CA THR A 76 5.50 10.85 9.04
C THR A 76 6.05 9.87 8.01
N ILE A 77 6.45 10.34 6.83
CA ILE A 77 7.11 9.51 5.82
C ILE A 77 8.43 8.94 6.36
N GLU A 78 9.26 9.78 6.98
CA GLU A 78 10.52 9.38 7.62
C GLU A 78 10.28 8.26 8.65
N GLY A 79 9.29 8.44 9.53
CA GLY A 79 8.87 7.44 10.50
C GLY A 79 8.37 6.15 9.83
N ILE A 80 7.56 6.24 8.78
CA ILE A 80 7.08 5.04 8.08
C ILE A 80 8.25 4.25 7.48
N LEU A 81 9.21 4.93 6.86
CA LEU A 81 10.32 4.29 6.17
C LEU A 81 11.31 3.61 7.13
N PHE A 82 11.60 4.23 8.28
CA PHE A 82 12.72 3.83 9.15
C PHE A 82 12.34 3.36 10.55
N ARG A 83 11.05 3.33 10.90
CA ARG A 83 10.61 2.75 12.17
C ARG A 83 10.86 1.23 12.19
N ARG A 84 11.57 0.79 13.23
CA ARG A 84 11.84 -0.61 13.57
C ARG A 84 10.58 -1.31 14.05
#